data_AF-A0A820QH78-F1
#
_entry.id   AF-A0A820QH78-F1
#
_cell.length_a   1.000
_cell.length_b   1.000
_cell.length_c   1.000
_cell.angle_alpha   90.00
_cell.angle_beta   90.00
_cell.angle_gamma   90.00
#
_symmetry.space_group_name_H-M   'P 1'
#
loop_
_entity.id
_entity.type
_entity.pdbx_description
1 polymer ?
#
loop_
_entity_poly.entity_id
_entity_poly.type
_entity_poly.pdbx_seq_one_letter_code
_entity_poly.pdbx_strand_id
1 'polypeptide(L)'
;MAEYERLASDLLEWIKQKRPWLENRSTDNTLDGSQAKLGEFRDYCRSQKPPKLSQKAKLETDFNTLQTRLRLSNRPIFTPTEGKLIADIVEAWKGLELAEKGFEDWLLRELRRLERLDHLAKKF
;
A
#
# COMPACT_ATOMS: atom_id res chain seq x y z
N MET A 1 3.21 16.92 -17.94
CA MET A 1 4.25 16.99 -16.88
C MET A 1 3.63 17.31 -15.53
N ALA A 2 2.91 18.43 -15.38
CA ALA A 2 2.23 18.79 -14.12
C ALA A 2 1.24 17.73 -13.58
N GLU A 3 0.51 17.04 -14.46
CA GLU A 3 -0.43 15.98 -14.04
C GLU A 3 0.29 14.73 -13.51
N TYR A 4 1.40 14.33 -14.15
CA TYR A 4 2.26 13.23 -13.67
C TYR A 4 2.84 13.57 -12.29
N GLU A 5 3.37 14.78 -12.12
CA GLU A 5 3.96 15.18 -10.84
C GLU A 5 2.93 15.27 -9.71
N ARG A 6 1.71 15.76 -10.00
CA ARG A 6 0.61 15.77 -9.03
C ARG A 6 0.20 14.35 -8.65
N LEU A 7 -0.01 13.47 -9.61
CA LEU A 7 -0.40 12.08 -9.37
C LEU A 7 0.68 11.30 -8.61
N ALA A 8 1.95 11.51 -8.97
CA ALA A 8 3.09 10.91 -8.26
C ALA A 8 3.16 11.38 -6.81
N SER A 9 3.00 12.69 -6.56
CA SER A 9 3.05 13.25 -5.21
C SER A 9 1.88 12.77 -4.35
N ASP A 10 0.65 12.79 -4.88
CA ASP A 10 -0.56 12.29 -4.20
C ASP A 10 -0.43 10.81 -3.82
N LEU A 11 0.12 9.98 -4.71
CA LEU A 11 0.35 8.56 -4.45
C LEU A 11 1.40 8.35 -3.36
N LEU A 12 2.52 9.06 -3.42
CA LEU A 12 3.59 8.97 -2.43
C LEU A 12 3.17 9.47 -1.04
N GLU A 13 2.40 10.57 -0.97
CA GLU A 13 1.82 11.07 0.27
C GLU A 13 0.84 10.06 0.88
N TRP A 14 -0.03 9.48 0.05
CA TRP A 14 -0.95 8.45 0.51
C TRP A 14 -0.21 7.22 1.06
N ILE A 15 0.84 6.75 0.38
CA ILE A 15 1.68 5.65 0.88
C ILE A 15 2.30 6.02 2.23
N LYS A 16 2.89 7.22 2.35
CA LYS A 16 3.50 7.70 3.61
C LYS A 16 2.49 7.77 4.76
N GLN A 17 1.25 8.16 4.49
CA GLN A 17 0.19 8.22 5.50
C GLN A 17 -0.33 6.83 5.89
N LYS A 18 -0.43 5.89 4.95
CA LYS A 18 -0.92 4.53 5.22
C LYS A 18 0.09 3.62 5.89
N ARG A 19 1.38 3.85 5.64
CA ARG A 19 2.47 3.08 6.24
C ARG A 19 2.40 2.96 7.78
N PRO A 20 2.29 4.05 8.57
CA PRO A 20 2.19 3.95 10.02
C PRO A 20 0.90 3.26 10.49
N TRP A 21 -0.20 3.38 9.73
CA TRP A 21 -1.44 2.66 10.04
C TRP A 21 -1.27 1.14 9.90
N LEU A 22 -0.57 0.69 8.85
CA LEU A 22 -0.24 -0.73 8.64
C LEU A 22 0.86 -1.24 9.59
N GLU A 23 1.81 -0.38 9.99
CA GLU A 23 2.83 -0.74 10.98
C GLU A 23 2.29 -0.76 12.40
N ASN A 24 1.12 -0.16 12.66
CA ASN A 24 0.48 -0.16 13.96
C ASN A 24 -0.16 -1.51 14.30
N ARG A 25 0.65 -2.39 14.88
CA ARG A 25 0.29 -3.72 15.39
C ARG A 25 -0.27 -3.69 16.82
N SER A 26 -1.15 -2.75 17.12
CA SER A 26 -1.79 -2.63 18.44
C SER A 26 -3.25 -3.04 18.36
N THR A 27 -3.69 -4.07 19.07
CA THR A 27 -5.12 -4.41 19.24
C THR A 27 -5.49 -4.34 20.71
N ASP A 28 -6.77 -4.16 21.01
CA ASP A 28 -7.33 -4.22 22.36
C ASP A 28 -7.23 -5.61 23.03
N ASN A 29 -6.49 -6.55 22.44
CA ASN A 29 -6.41 -7.96 22.87
C ASN A 29 -7.78 -8.65 22.97
N THR A 30 -8.79 -8.13 22.28
CA THR A 30 -10.13 -8.71 22.20
C THR A 30 -10.36 -9.30 20.81
N LEU A 31 -11.15 -10.37 20.77
CA LEU A 31 -11.52 -11.05 19.53
C LEU A 31 -12.34 -10.10 18.64
N ASP A 32 -13.25 -9.33 19.26
CA ASP A 32 -14.06 -8.31 18.61
C ASP A 32 -13.21 -7.17 18.01
N GLY A 33 -12.26 -6.60 18.78
CA GLY A 33 -11.36 -5.56 18.27
C GLY A 33 -10.45 -6.04 17.13
N SER A 34 -10.01 -7.30 17.18
CA SER A 34 -9.24 -7.91 16.10
C SER A 34 -10.09 -8.17 14.84
N GLN A 35 -11.35 -8.56 15.00
CA GLN A 35 -12.30 -8.69 13.89
C GLN A 35 -12.66 -7.34 13.26
N ALA A 36 -12.88 -6.31 14.09
CA ALA A 36 -13.13 -4.94 13.61
C ALA A 36 -11.97 -4.43 12.75
N LYS A 37 -10.72 -4.58 13.22
CA LYS A 37 -9.52 -4.26 12.43
C LYS A 37 -9.40 -5.05 11.14
N LEU A 38 -9.80 -6.32 11.14
CA LEU A 38 -9.82 -7.14 9.93
C LEU A 38 -10.85 -6.61 8.92
N GLY A 39 -11.99 -6.13 9.41
CA GLY A 39 -12.99 -5.40 8.62
C GLY A 39 -12.39 -4.15 7.98
N GLU A 40 -11.76 -3.28 8.77
CA GLU A 40 -11.11 -2.07 8.27
C GLU A 40 -10.03 -2.37 7.22
N PHE A 41 -9.22 -3.42 7.43
CA PHE A 41 -8.22 -3.87 6.48
C PHE A 41 -8.84 -4.37 5.16
N ARG A 42 -9.95 -5.11 5.23
CA ARG A 42 -10.69 -5.55 4.04
C ARG A 42 -11.29 -4.38 3.28
N ASP A 43 -11.89 -3.41 3.96
CA ASP A 43 -12.43 -2.20 3.34
C ASP A 43 -11.34 -1.36 2.69
N TYR A 44 -10.18 -1.22 3.35
CA TYR A 44 -9.01 -0.59 2.77
C TYR A 44 -8.56 -1.30 1.47
N CYS A 45 -8.43 -2.62 1.48
CA CYS A 45 -8.05 -3.40 0.30
C CYS A 45 -9.09 -3.37 -0.82
N ARG A 46 -10.38 -3.27 -0.50
CA ARG A 46 -11.47 -3.31 -1.49
C ARG A 46 -11.82 -1.94 -2.06
N SER A 47 -11.72 -0.88 -1.27
CA SER A 47 -12.21 0.45 -1.64
C SER A 47 -11.07 1.43 -1.90
N GLN A 48 -10.01 1.39 -1.09
CA GLN A 48 -8.92 2.39 -1.14
C GLN A 48 -7.76 1.96 -2.03
N LYS A 49 -7.39 0.68 -2.03
CA LYS A 49 -6.27 0.15 -2.81
C LYS A 49 -6.50 0.13 -4.33
N PRO A 50 -7.68 -0.26 -4.88
CA PRO A 50 -7.90 -0.32 -6.32
C PRO A 50 -7.69 1.00 -7.08
N PRO A 51 -8.23 2.16 -6.64
CA PRO A 51 -8.01 3.41 -7.36
C PRO A 51 -6.54 3.84 -7.34
N LYS A 52 -5.81 3.56 -6.25
CA LYS A 52 -4.37 3.85 -6.16
C LYS A 52 -3.53 2.95 -7.07
N LEU A 53 -3.93 1.68 -7.24
CA LEU A 53 -3.31 0.79 -8.21
C LEU A 53 -3.52 1.27 -9.65
N SER A 54 -4.73 1.74 -9.98
CA SER A 54 -5.01 2.34 -11.30
C SER A 54 -4.18 3.62 -11.53
N GLN A 55 -4.01 4.47 -10.51
CA GLN A 55 -3.13 5.64 -10.59
C GLN A 55 -1.67 5.25 -10.85
N LYS A 56 -1.14 4.24 -10.13
CA LYS A 56 0.21 3.71 -10.36
C LYS A 56 0.38 3.18 -11.79
N ALA A 57 -0.57 2.38 -12.28
CA ALA A 57 -0.53 1.82 -13.64
C ALA A 57 -0.58 2.92 -14.72
N LYS A 58 -1.37 3.98 -14.49
CA LYS A 58 -1.40 5.16 -15.37
C LYS A 58 -0.03 5.86 -15.40
N LEU A 59 0.58 6.08 -14.23
CA LEU A 59 1.92 6.67 -14.12
C LEU A 59 2.97 5.84 -14.87
N GLU A 60 2.97 4.51 -14.69
CA GLU A 60 3.87 3.60 -15.42
C GLU A 60 3.67 3.68 -16.95
N THR A 61 2.42 3.73 -17.40
CA THR A 61 2.07 3.83 -18.84
C THR A 61 2.52 5.18 -19.42
N ASP A 62 2.25 6.28 -18.72
CA ASP A 62 2.65 7.62 -19.14
C ASP A 62 4.17 7.74 -19.24
N PHE A 63 4.90 7.18 -18.26
CA PHE A 63 6.35 7.15 -18.28
C PHE A 63 6.90 6.29 -19.42
N ASN A 64 6.37 5.09 -19.62
CA ASN A 64 6.82 4.18 -20.68
C ASN A 64 6.56 4.77 -22.08
N THR A 65 5.44 5.48 -22.24
CA THR A 65 5.10 6.22 -23.47
C THR A 65 6.10 7.37 -23.71
N LEU A 66 6.39 8.17 -22.69
CA LEU A 66 7.39 9.24 -22.76
C LEU A 66 8.78 8.69 -23.11
N GLN A 67 9.20 7.61 -22.45
CA GLN A 67 10.49 6.96 -22.67
C GLN A 67 10.61 6.40 -24.10
N THR A 68 9.55 5.77 -24.61
CA THR A 68 9.49 5.28 -26.01
C THR A 68 9.57 6.42 -27.02
N ARG A 69 8.83 7.51 -26.80
CA ARG A 69 8.86 8.70 -27.69
C ARG A 69 10.22 9.38 -27.73
N LEU A 70 10.92 9.44 -26.59
CA LEU A 70 12.26 10.02 -26.51
C LEU A 70 13.31 9.16 -27.16
N ARG A 71 13.21 7.83 -27.00
CA ARG A 71 14.07 6.86 -27.70
C ARG A 71 13.93 6.98 -29.21
N LEU A 72 12.70 7.14 -29.72
CA LEU A 72 12.43 7.36 -31.14
C LEU A 72 12.93 8.72 -31.65
N SER A 73 13.02 9.73 -30.78
CA SER A 73 13.45 11.10 -31.14
C SER A 73 14.97 11.33 -31.01
N ASN A 74 15.77 10.29 -30.73
CA ASN A 74 17.21 10.40 -30.43
C ASN A 74 17.54 11.44 -29.32
N ARG A 75 16.59 11.70 -28.41
CA ARG A 75 16.79 12.60 -27.28
C ARG A 75 17.20 11.79 -26.05
N PRO A 76 18.02 12.34 -25.15
CA PRO A 76 18.41 11.65 -23.92
C PRO A 76 17.18 11.25 -23.10
N ILE A 77 17.33 10.16 -22.34
CA ILE A 77 16.28 9.57 -21.50
C ILE A 77 15.71 10.68 -20.58
N PHE A 78 14.39 10.77 -20.49
CA PHE A 78 13.77 11.70 -19.55
C PHE A 78 14.14 11.31 -18.13
N THR A 79 14.95 12.16 -17.50
CA THR A 79 15.24 12.13 -16.07
C THR A 79 14.30 13.11 -15.40
N PRO A 80 13.11 12.68 -14.94
CA PRO A 80 12.30 13.53 -14.08
C PRO A 80 13.07 13.86 -12.79
N THR A 81 12.70 14.97 -12.17
CA THR A 81 13.27 15.49 -10.92
C THR A 81 13.40 14.40 -9.84
N GLU A 82 14.53 14.40 -9.12
CA GLU A 82 14.83 13.45 -8.03
C GLU A 82 13.62 13.26 -7.08
N GLY A 83 13.31 12.01 -6.75
CA GLY A 83 12.22 11.66 -5.82
C GLY A 83 10.83 11.52 -6.44
N LYS A 84 10.66 11.79 -7.74
CA LYS A 84 9.40 11.56 -8.51
C LYS A 84 9.58 10.51 -9.61
N LEU A 85 10.63 9.70 -9.54
CA LEU A 85 10.86 8.64 -10.50
C LEU A 85 9.81 7.54 -10.30
N ILE A 86 9.42 6.88 -11.39
CA ILE A 86 8.63 5.63 -11.31
C ILE A 86 9.31 4.63 -10.37
N ALA A 87 10.64 4.57 -10.38
CA ALA A 87 11.41 3.69 -9.50
C ALA A 87 11.10 3.94 -8.02
N ASP A 88 11.08 5.21 -7.58
CA ASP A 88 10.76 5.60 -6.20
C ASP A 88 9.32 5.22 -5.85
N ILE A 89 8.37 5.44 -6.77
CA ILE A 89 6.96 5.04 -6.60
C ILE A 89 6.83 3.52 -6.46
N VAL A 90 7.52 2.76 -7.31
CA VAL A 90 7.52 1.30 -7.26
C VAL A 90 8.15 0.80 -5.97
N GLU A 91 9.23 1.42 -5.50
CA GLU A 91 9.87 1.05 -4.24
C GLU A 91 8.98 1.40 -3.03
N ALA A 92 8.40 2.61 -2.98
CA ALA A 92 7.46 3.01 -1.95
C ALA A 92 6.24 2.08 -1.91
N TRP A 93 5.71 1.69 -3.08
CA TRP A 93 4.62 0.73 -3.20
C TRP A 93 5.01 -0.65 -2.68
N LYS A 94 6.20 -1.17 -3.03
CA LYS A 94 6.71 -2.44 -2.47
C LYS A 94 6.82 -2.39 -0.94
N GLY A 95 7.28 -1.25 -0.40
CA GLY A 95 7.33 -1.03 1.05
C GLY A 95 5.96 -1.07 1.71
N LEU A 96 4.94 -0.50 1.05
CA LEU A 96 3.55 -0.60 1.49
C LEU A 96 3.05 -2.04 1.48
N GLU A 97 3.25 -2.79 0.39
CA GLU A 97 2.83 -4.19 0.28
C GLU A 97 3.50 -5.09 1.33
N LEU A 98 4.76 -4.81 1.66
CA LEU A 98 5.46 -5.50 2.73
C LEU A 98 4.84 -5.20 4.11
N ALA A 99 4.48 -3.94 4.38
CA ALA A 99 3.80 -3.55 5.60
C ALA A 99 2.39 -4.18 5.69
N GLU A 100 1.64 -4.20 4.59
CA GLU A 100 0.33 -4.87 4.48
C GLU A 100 0.44 -6.35 4.82
N LYS A 101 1.39 -7.06 4.23
CA LYS A 101 1.63 -8.48 4.49
C LYS A 101 2.02 -8.73 5.95
N GLY A 102 2.88 -7.87 6.51
CA GLY A 102 3.27 -7.97 7.91
C GLY A 102 2.11 -7.71 8.88
N PHE A 103 1.22 -6.78 8.55
CA PHE A 103 0.01 -6.51 9.32
C PHE A 103 -0.99 -7.67 9.25
N GLU A 104 -1.25 -8.19 8.06
CA GLU A 104 -2.13 -9.35 7.84
C GLU A 104 -1.63 -10.59 8.60
N ASP A 105 -0.35 -10.92 8.48
CA ASP A 105 0.24 -12.07 9.16
C ASP A 105 0.17 -11.93 10.70
N TRP A 106 0.41 -10.73 11.22
CA TRP A 106 0.24 -10.43 12.63
C TRP A 106 -1.23 -10.58 13.07
N LEU A 107 -2.18 -10.01 12.32
CA LEU A 107 -3.60 -10.04 12.65
C LEU A 107 -4.17 -11.46 12.65
N LEU A 108 -3.76 -12.29 11.67
CA LEU A 108 -4.15 -13.70 11.60
C LEU A 108 -3.54 -14.55 12.73
N ARG A 109 -2.33 -14.22 13.20
CA ARG A 109 -1.75 -14.87 14.39
C ARG A 109 -2.52 -14.48 15.65
N GLU A 110 -2.85 -13.21 15.79
CA GLU A 110 -3.56 -12.68 16.95
C GLU A 110 -4.99 -13.22 17.06
N LEU A 111 -5.73 -13.26 15.95
CA LEU A 111 -7.06 -13.88 15.89
C LEU A 111 -7.04 -15.35 16.33
N ARG A 112 -6.12 -16.16 15.77
CA ARG A 112 -5.99 -17.57 16.16
C ARG A 112 -5.65 -17.74 17.65
N ARG A 113 -4.80 -16.85 18.20
CA ARG A 113 -4.44 -16.86 19.62
C ARG A 113 -5.65 -16.57 20.49
N LEU A 114 -6.45 -15.57 20.14
CA LEU A 114 -7.64 -15.16 20.87
C LEU A 114 -8.78 -16.19 20.76
N GLU A 115 -9.01 -16.77 19.58
CA GLU A 115 -9.97 -17.87 19.39
C GLU A 115 -9.62 -19.07 20.27
N ARG A 116 -8.33 -19.41 20.40
CA ARG A 116 -7.90 -20.49 21.28
C ARG A 116 -8.17 -20.17 22.75
N LEU A 117 -7.95 -18.92 23.17
CA LEU A 117 -8.23 -18.49 24.54
C LEU A 117 -9.72 -18.50 24.84
N ASP A 118 -10.57 -18.02 23.93
CA ASP A 118 -12.03 -18.05 24.07
C ASP A 118 -12.56 -19.50 24.17
N HIS A 119 -12.04 -20.40 23.32
CA HIS A 119 -12.42 -21.82 23.38
C HIS A 119 -12.02 -22.49 24.70
N LEU A 120 -10.83 -22.15 25.24
CA LEU A 120 -10.40 -22.65 26.55
C LEU A 120 -11.27 -22.07 27.68
N ALA A 121 -11.59 -20.78 27.63
CA ALA A 121 -12.44 -20.11 28.62
C ALA A 121 -13.85 -20.70 28.67
N LYS A 122 -14.42 -21.11 27.53
CA LYS A 122 -15.75 -21.76 27.46
C LYS A 122 -15.78 -23.20 27.97
N LYS A 123 -14.63 -23.86 28.12
CA LYS A 123 -14.50 -25.25 28.58
C LYS A 123 -14.28 -25.38 30.09
N PHE A 124 -13.91 -24.30 30.76
CA PHE A 124 -13.83 -24.19 32.21
C PHE A 124 -15.15 -23.66 32.78
#